data_AF-A0A7U9N9U9-F1
#
_entry.id   AF-A0A7U9N9U9-F1
#
_cell.length_a   1.000
_cell.length_b   1.000
_cell.length_c   1.000
_cell.angle_alpha   90.00
_cell.angle_beta   90.00
_cell.angle_gamma   90.00
#
_symmetry.space_group_name_H-M   'P 1'
#
loop_
_entity.id
_entity.type
_entity.pdbx_description
1 polymer ?
#
loop_
_entity_poly.entity_id
_entity_poly.type
_entity_poly.pdbx_seq_one_letter_code
_entity_poly.pdbx_strand_id
1 'polypeptide(L)' 'MNGQNYLLTAGEVAETLGVSKGHAYKLIRELNEELQSKGYLIVAGKVPKAFWETKFYGYNQPNQIA' A
#
# COMPACT_ATOMS: atom_id res chain seq x y z
N MET A 1 -20.55 2.86 10.78
CA MET A 1 -19.56 1.77 10.85
C MET A 1 -18.20 2.36 10.47
N ASN A 2 -17.46 2.90 11.44
CA ASN A 2 -16.14 3.48 11.17
C ASN A 2 -15.09 2.37 11.26
N GLY A 3 -15.13 1.45 10.30
CA GLY A 3 -14.06 0.48 10.12
C GLY A 3 -12.85 1.22 9.57
N GLN A 4 -11.92 1.57 10.44
CA GLN A 4 -10.60 2.05 10.04
C GLN A 4 -10.06 1.12 8.95
N ASN A 5 -9.96 1.61 7.72
CA ASN A 5 -9.56 0.78 6.59
C ASN A 5 -8.03 0.77 6.53
N TYR A 6 -7.43 -0.13 7.32
CA TYR A 6 -5.98 -0.31 7.47
C TYR A 6 -5.31 -0.90 6.22
N LEU A 7 -6.11 -1.40 5.27
CA LEU A 7 -5.65 -2.06 4.05
C LEU A 7 -6.01 -1.19 2.84
N LEU A 8 -5.04 -0.96 1.96
CA LEU A 8 -5.23 -0.39 0.63
C LEU A 8 -5.63 -1.49 -0.35
N THR A 9 -6.60 -1.17 -1.20
CA THR A 9 -6.99 -2.01 -2.33
C THR A 9 -6.19 -1.67 -3.59
N ALA A 10 -6.19 -2.57 -4.58
CA ALA A 10 -5.61 -2.30 -5.89
C ALA A 10 -6.23 -1.08 -6.60
N GLY A 11 -7.49 -0.76 -6.30
CA GLY A 11 -8.15 0.45 -6.79
C GLY A 11 -7.51 1.71 -6.21
N GLU A 12 -7.44 1.80 -4.88
CA GLU A 12 -6.80 2.94 -4.19
C GLU A 12 -5.33 3.10 -4.59
N VAL A 13 -4.60 2.00 -4.74
CA VAL A 13 -3.20 2.01 -5.21
C VAL A 13 -3.09 2.53 -6.64
N ALA A 14 -3.98 2.08 -7.53
CA ALA A 14 -4.01 2.54 -8.93
C ALA A 14 -4.29 4.04 -9.02
N GLU A 15 -5.26 4.52 -8.25
CA GLU A 15 -5.63 5.95 -8.19
C GLU A 15 -4.50 6.79 -7.60
N THR A 16 -3.88 6.34 -6.50
CA THR A 16 -2.79 7.05 -5.82
C THR A 16 -1.55 7.18 -6.70
N LEU A 17 -1.22 6.15 -7.47
CA LEU A 17 -0.04 6.15 -8.34
C LEU A 17 -0.33 6.60 -9.78
N GLY A 18 -1.59 6.79 -10.16
CA GLY A 18 -1.98 7.07 -11.55
C GLY A 18 -1.65 5.92 -12.52
N VAL A 19 -1.64 4.67 -12.04
CA VAL A 19 -1.33 3.47 -12.85
C VAL A 19 -2.59 2.67 -13.17
N SER A 20 -2.49 1.74 -14.11
CA SER A 20 -3.60 0.82 -14.39
C SER A 20 -3.85 -0.13 -13.21
N LYS A 21 -5.10 -0.58 -13.05
CA LYS A 21 -5.45 -1.58 -12.02
C LYS A 21 -4.59 -2.84 -12.10
N GLY A 22 -4.28 -3.30 -13.32
CA GLY A 22 -3.40 -4.46 -13.54
C GLY A 22 -1.98 -4.24 -13.03
N HIS A 23 -1.44 -3.02 -13.19
CA HIS A 23 -0.14 -2.65 -12.65
C HIS A 23 -0.18 -2.57 -11.11
N ALA A 24 -1.25 -2.00 -10.54
CA ALA A 24 -1.45 -1.98 -9.09
C ALA A 24 -1.51 -3.40 -8.48
N TYR A 25 -2.17 -4.36 -9.13
CA TYR A 25 -2.19 -5.75 -8.68
C TYR A 25 -0.81 -6.41 -8.69
N LYS A 26 0.02 -6.15 -9.71
CA LYS A 26 1.41 -6.63 -9.75
C LYS A 26 2.21 -6.09 -8.58
N LEU A 27 2.13 -4.77 -8.35
CA LEU A 27 2.84 -4.11 -7.27
C LEU A 27 2.40 -4.61 -5.88
N ILE A 28 1.09 -4.77 -5.64
CA ILE A 28 0.57 -5.34 -4.39
C ILE A 28 1.08 -6.78 -4.17
N ARG A 29 1.19 -7.57 -5.25
CA ARG A 29 1.71 -8.93 -5.15
C ARG A 29 3.17 -8.93 -4.71
N GLU A 30 4.01 -8.08 -5.31
CA GLU A 30 5.42 -7.94 -4.92
C GLU A 30 5.56 -7.50 -3.45
N LEU A 31 4.73 -6.54 -3.01
CA LEU A 31 4.71 -6.09 -1.61
C LEU A 31 4.29 -7.20 -0.64
N ASN A 32 3.30 -8.02 -1.03
CA ASN A 32 2.89 -9.16 -0.24
C ASN A 32 3.96 -10.26 -0.20
N GLU A 33 4.68 -10.52 -1.29
CA GLU A 33 5.82 -11.45 -1.29
C GLU A 33 6.92 -10.99 -0.31
N GLU A 34 7.21 -9.69 -0.23
CA GLU A 34 8.14 -9.13 0.75
C GLU A 34 7.62 -9.25 2.19
N LEU A 35 6.34 -8.94 2.44
CA LEU A 35 5.71 -9.07 3.75
C LEU A 35 5.73 -10.52 4.23
N GLN A 36 5.42 -11.47 3.35
CA GLN A 36 5.47 -12.90 3.64
C GLN A 36 6.90 -13.34 3.95
N SER A 37 7.90 -12.86 3.21
CA SER A 37 9.31 -13.15 3.46
C SER A 37 9.78 -12.64 4.84
N LYS A 38 9.21 -11.52 5.32
CA LYS A 38 9.46 -11.00 6.68
C LYS A 38 8.64 -11.69 7.77
N GLY A 39 7.81 -12.67 7.43
CA GLY A 39 6.97 -13.42 8.38
C GLY A 39 5.66 -12.73 8.75
N TYR A 40 5.24 -11.70 8.00
CA TYR A 40 3.95 -11.05 8.22
C TYR A 40 2.82 -11.77 7.47
N LEU A 41 1.59 -11.57 7.98
CA LEU A 41 0.38 -12.02 7.30
C LEU A 41 0.07 -11.11 6.12
N ILE A 42 -0.35 -11.72 5.01
CA ILE A 42 -0.66 -11.05 3.75
C ILE A 42 -2.11 -11.28 3.35
N VAL A 43 -2.69 -10.32 2.66
CA VAL A 43 -4.05 -10.41 2.12
C VAL A 43 -3.99 -10.20 0.62
N ALA A 44 -4.34 -11.23 -0.15
CA ALA A 44 -4.32 -11.14 -1.60
C ALA A 44 -5.18 -9.96 -2.12
N GLY A 45 -4.61 -9.15 -3.01
CA GLY A 45 -5.27 -7.98 -3.58
C GLY A 45 -5.35 -6.75 -2.67
N LYS A 46 -4.76 -6.80 -1.47
CA LYS A 46 -4.64 -5.67 -0.55
C LYS A 46 -3.23 -5.57 0.04
N VAL A 47 -2.88 -4.39 0.54
CA VAL A 47 -1.63 -4.14 1.26
C VAL A 47 -1.87 -3.25 2.48
N PRO A 48 -1.23 -3.48 3.64
CA PRO A 48 -1.33 -2.59 4.79
C PRO A 48 -0.84 -1.17 4.46
N LYS A 49 -1.64 -0.15 4.82
CA LYS A 49 -1.28 1.28 4.68
C LYS A 49 0.06 1.60 5.32
N ALA A 50 0.26 1.15 6.55
CA ALA A 50 1.51 1.35 7.27
C ALA A 50 2.74 0.82 6.50
N PHE A 51 2.59 -0.29 5.77
CA PHE A 51 3.69 -0.83 4.95
C PHE A 51 3.87 -0.03 3.66
N TRP A 52 2.77 0.32 2.99
CA TRP A 52 2.76 1.18 1.82
C TRP A 52 3.49 2.50 2.04
N GLU A 53 3.21 3.17 3.16
CA GLU A 53 3.80 4.46 3.54
C GLU A 53 5.33 4.42 3.65
N THR A 54 5.91 3.26 4.01
CA THR A 54 7.37 3.11 4.08
C THR A 54 8.06 2.98 2.72
N LYS A 55 7.31 2.65 1.66
CA LYS A 55 7.88 2.32 0.35
C LYS A 55 8.03 3.53 -0.56
N PHE A 56 7.25 4.58 -0.32
CA PHE A 56 7.30 5.81 -1.10
C PHE A 56 8.06 6.88 -0.33
N TYR A 57 9.22 7.25 -0.85
CA TYR A 57 10.00 8.38 -0.35
C TYR A 57 9.14 9.66 -0.36
N GLY A 58 8.98 10.30 0.80
CA GLY A 58 8.19 11.53 0.94
C GLY A 58 6.70 11.35 1.23
N TYR A 59 6.16 10.12 1.26
CA TYR A 59 4.73 9.91 1.54
C TYR A 59 4.35 10.27 2.99
N ASN A 60 5.29 10.13 3.92
CA ASN A 60 5.13 10.50 5.33
C ASN A 60 5.86 11.80 5.70
N GLN A 61 5.96 12.78 4.79
CA GLN A 61 6.38 14.11 5.21
C GLN A 61 5.16 14.82 5.84
N PRO A 62 5.07 14.95 7.19
CA PRO A 62 4.32 16.06 7.73
C PRO A 62 4.97 17.28 7.12
N ASN A 63 4.23 17.97 6.27
CA ASN A 63 4.65 19.26 5.74
C ASN A 63 4.76 20.19 6.96
N GLN A 64 5.91 20.18 7.64
CA GLN A 64 6.30 21.23 8.56
C GLN A 64 6.60 22.42 7.68
N ILE A 65 5.55 23.15 7.35
CA ILE A 65 5.63 24.55 6.95
C ILE A 65 6.35 25.28 8.08
N ALA A 66 7.59 25.65 7.80
CA ALA A 66 8.37 26.63 8.56
C ALA A 66 7.77 28.04 8.40
#